data_AF-A0A7Z2ZPX3-F1
#
_entry.id   AF-A0A7Z2ZPX3-F1
#
_cell.length_a   1.000
_cell.length_b   1.000
_cell.length_c   1.000
_cell.angle_alpha   90.00
_cell.angle_beta   90.00
_cell.angle_gamma   90.00
#
_symmetry.space_group_name_H-M   'P 1'
#
loop_
_entity.id
_entity.type
_entity.pdbx_description
1 polymer ?
#
loop_
_entity_poly.entity_id
_entity_poly.type
_entity_poly.pdbx_seq_one_letter_code
_entity_poly.pdbx_strand_id
1 'polypeptide(L)' 'MSKKQIRVQVFPDGRIQAEVLGVKGKSCTDYIEILEQLLDAETVDSAYTAEYYETGHVEVDQRNVNSIKLS' A
#
# COMPACT_ATOMS: atom_id res chain seq x y z
N MET A 1 -7.99 9.20 11.69
CA MET A 1 -7.24 8.37 10.72
C MET A 1 -8.24 7.60 9.88
N SER A 2 -8.09 7.60 8.55
CA SER A 2 -8.89 6.74 7.66
C SER A 2 -8.40 5.30 7.78
N LYS A 3 -9.31 4.31 7.73
CA LYS A 3 -8.94 2.90 7.75
C LYS A 3 -8.25 2.53 6.43
N LYS A 4 -7.02 2.02 6.50
CA LYS A 4 -6.30 1.48 5.34
C LYS A 4 -6.99 0.21 4.86
N GLN A 5 -7.25 0.11 3.56
CA GLN A 5 -7.89 -1.06 2.95
C GLN A 5 -7.50 -1.18 1.48
N ILE A 6 -7.53 -2.41 0.97
CA ILE A 6 -7.33 -2.72 -0.44
C ILE A 6 -8.68 -3.21 -0.97
N ARG A 7 -9.15 -2.60 -2.06
CA ARG A 7 -10.33 -3.07 -2.79
C ARG A 7 -9.87 -3.74 -4.08
N VAL A 8 -10.28 -4.99 -4.28
CA VAL A 8 -9.93 -5.76 -5.47
C VAL A 8 -11.22 -6.11 -6.22
N GLN A 9 -11.22 -5.87 -7.53
CA GLN A 9 -12.26 -6.31 -8.45
C GLN A 9 -11.64 -7.22 -9.50
N VAL A 10 -12.22 -8.41 -9.66
CA VAL A 10 -11.83 -9.38 -10.69
C VAL A 10 -12.91 -9.38 -11.77
N PHE A 11 -12.52 -9.14 -13.01
CA PHE A 11 -13.42 -9.14 -14.16
C PHE A 11 -13.56 -10.56 -14.74
N PRO A 12 -14.67 -10.88 -15.46
CA PRO A 12 -14.86 -12.20 -16.05
C PRO A 12 -13.81 -12.60 -17.09
N ASP A 13 -13.09 -11.64 -17.66
CA ASP A 13 -12.00 -11.84 -18.61
C ASP A 13 -10.63 -12.04 -17.94
N GLY A 14 -10.59 -12.12 -16.61
CA GLY A 14 -9.37 -12.32 -15.83
C GLY A 14 -8.59 -11.03 -15.54
N ARG A 15 -9.04 -9.86 -16.02
CA ARG A 15 -8.43 -8.59 -15.60
C ARG A 15 -8.71 -8.34 -14.12
N ILE A 16 -7.76 -7.68 -13.46
CA ILE A 16 -7.85 -7.30 -12.05
C ILE A 16 -7.71 -5.78 -11.94
N GLN A 17 -8.58 -5.16 -11.15
CA GLN A 17 -8.43 -3.77 -10.71
C GLN A 17 -8.26 -3.75 -9.20
N ALA A 18 -7.20 -3.10 -8.72
CA ALA A 18 -6.92 -2.94 -7.30
C ALA A 18 -6.84 -1.45 -6.94
N GLU A 19 -7.51 -1.05 -5.85
CA GLU A 19 -7.46 0.30 -5.29
C GLU A 19 -6.93 0.26 -3.86
N VAL A 20 -5.97 1.13 -3.55
CA VAL A 20 -5.45 1.34 -2.19
C VAL A 20 -6.16 2.57 -1.60
N LEU A 21 -6.93 2.36 -0.54
CA LEU A 21 -7.72 3.41 0.12
C LEU A 21 -7.21 3.68 1.53
N GLY A 22 -7.28 4.93 1.97
CA GLY A 22 -6.84 5.35 3.30
C GLY A 22 -5.32 5.54 3.42
N VAL A 23 -4.60 5.56 2.29
CA VAL A 23 -3.15 5.80 2.21
C VAL A 23 -2.92 7.12 1.50
N LYS A 24 -2.38 8.10 2.23
CA LYS A 24 -2.13 9.45 1.73
C LYS A 24 -0.71 9.60 1.20
N GLY A 25 -0.57 10.48 0.22
CA GLY A 25 0.71 10.78 -0.40
C GLY A 25 1.22 9.63 -1.27
N LYS A 26 2.50 9.72 -1.62
CA LYS A 26 3.14 8.79 -2.57
C LYS A 26 3.34 7.38 -2.03
N SER A 27 3.21 7.16 -0.71
CA SER A 27 3.38 5.83 -0.10
C SER A 27 2.40 4.76 -0.58
N CYS A 28 1.32 5.15 -1.28
CA CYS A 28 0.43 4.17 -1.93
C CYS A 28 1.11 3.42 -3.09
N THR A 29 2.16 3.98 -3.72
CA THR A 29 2.85 3.32 -4.84
C THR A 29 3.66 2.10 -4.39
N ASP A 30 4.09 2.07 -3.12
CA ASP A 30 4.83 0.95 -2.54
C ASP A 30 4.00 -0.34 -2.49
N TYR A 31 2.68 -0.22 -2.61
CA TYR A 31 1.76 -1.35 -2.64
C TYR A 31 1.68 -2.02 -4.02
N ILE A 32 2.20 -1.41 -5.09
CA ILE A 32 2.15 -1.98 -6.44
C ILE A 32 2.85 -3.35 -6.46
N GLU A 33 4.11 -3.41 -6.05
CA GLU A 33 4.88 -4.66 -6.04
C GLU A 33 4.26 -5.74 -5.13
N ILE A 34 3.66 -5.31 -4.01
CA ILE A 34 2.98 -6.21 -3.08
C ILE A 34 1.72 -6.79 -3.73
N LEU A 35 0.94 -5.95 -4.43
CA LEU A 35 -0.27 -6.37 -5.11
C LEU A 35 0.04 -7.32 -6.27
N GLU A 36 1.08 -7.06 -7.05
CA GLU A 36 1.54 -7.95 -8.11
C GLU A 36 1.90 -9.33 -7.58
N GLN A 37 2.66 -9.39 -6.48
CA GLN A 37 3.02 -10.66 -5.82
C GLN A 37 1.82 -11.39 -5.22
N LEU A 38 0.91 -10.66 -4.55
CA LEU A 38 -0.25 -11.28 -3.90
C LEU A 38 -1.30 -11.78 -4.88
N LEU A 39 -1.44 -11.09 -6.02
CA LEU A 39 -2.44 -11.38 -7.04
C LEU A 39 -1.89 -12.25 -8.17
N ASP A 40 -0.58 -12.54 -8.17
CA ASP A 40 0.14 -13.24 -9.24
C ASP A 40 -0.15 -12.59 -10.60
N ALA A 41 0.00 -11.27 -10.66
CA ALA A 41 -0.39 -10.43 -11.80
C ALA A 41 0.63 -9.32 -12.05
N GLU A 42 0.57 -8.69 -13.23
CA GLU A 42 1.41 -7.55 -13.61
C GLU A 42 0.57 -6.28 -13.76
N THR A 43 1.11 -5.14 -13.33
CA THR A 43 0.48 -3.84 -13.50
C THR A 43 0.66 -3.34 -14.93
N VAL A 44 -0.44 -3.28 -15.68
CA VAL A 44 -0.44 -2.75 -17.06
C VAL A 44 -0.76 -1.25 -17.13
N ASP A 45 -1.46 -0.72 -16.11
CA ASP A 45 -1.81 0.70 -16.00
C ASP A 45 -2.06 1.07 -14.53
N SER A 46 -1.88 2.35 -14.19
CA SER A 46 -2.16 2.87 -12.86
C SER A 46 -2.67 4.31 -12.89
N ALA A 47 -3.64 4.60 -12.03
CA ALA A 47 -4.19 5.94 -11.84
C ALA A 47 -4.16 6.30 -10.34
N TYR A 48 -3.94 7.57 -10.05
CA TYR A 48 -3.87 8.06 -8.68
C TYR A 48 -5.25 8.48 -8.16
N THR A 49 -5.58 8.04 -6.94
CA THR A 49 -6.73 8.57 -6.21
C THR A 49 -6.44 9.98 -5.69
N ALA A 50 -7.45 10.69 -5.20
CA ALA A 50 -7.26 12.01 -4.60
C ALA A 50 -6.26 11.98 -3.42
N GLU A 51 -6.22 10.88 -2.66
CA GLU A 51 -5.36 10.70 -1.48
C GLU A 51 -3.86 10.76 -1.82
N TYR A 52 -3.47 10.42 -3.06
CA TYR A 52 -2.09 10.51 -3.53
C TYR A 52 -1.52 11.94 -3.45
N TYR A 53 -2.38 12.94 -3.66
CA TYR A 53 -1.99 14.36 -3.64
C TYR A 53 -2.05 14.98 -2.24
N GLU A 54 -2.51 14.23 -1.24
CA GLU A 54 -2.54 14.68 0.14
C GLU A 54 -1.19 14.46 0.83
N THR A 55 -0.92 15.26 1.88
CA THR A 55 0.27 15.06 2.70
C THR A 55 0.14 13.80 3.55
N GLY A 56 1.01 12.83 3.31
CA GLY A 56 1.17 11.67 4.18
C GLY A 56 1.90 12.04 5.47
N HIS A 57 1.43 11.52 6.60
CA HIS A 57 2.19 11.54 7.84
C HIS A 57 3.05 10.26 7.91
N VAL A 58 4.34 10.41 8.19
CA VAL A 58 5.22 9.27 8.45
C VAL A 58 4.95 8.81 9.89
N GLU A 59 4.31 7.66 10.04
CA GLU A 59 4.21 6.97 11.33
C GLU A 59 5.59 6.36 11.63
N VAL A 60 6.35 7.01 12.51
CA VAL A 60 7.63 6.47 12.99
C VAL A 60 7.32 5.34 13.96
N ASP A 61 7.50 4.11 13.49
CA ASP A 61 7.45 2.92 14.34
C ASP A 61 8.64 2.93 15.31
N GLN A 62 8.39 3.27 16.58
CA GLN A 62 9.41 3.23 17.63
C GLN A 62 9.70 1.77 18.00
N ARG A 63 10.56 1.10 17.21
CA ARG A 63 11.08 -0.21 17.59
C ARG A 63 11.88 -0.05 18.88
N ASN A 64 11.38 -0.64 19.96
CA ASN A 64 12.08 -0.71 21.24
C ASN A 64 13.34 -1.59 21.07
N VAL A 65 14.49 -0.96 20.83
CA VAL A 65 15.79 -1.66 20.83
C VAL A 65 16.19 -1.87 22.29
N ASN A 66 15.71 -2.96 22.88
CA ASN A 66 16.19 -3.39 24.19
C ASN A 66 17.70 -3.70 24.04
N SER A 67 18.51 -2.93 24.74
CA SER A 67 19.97 -3.04 24.71
C SER A 67 20.41 -4.43 25.17
N ILE A 68 21.10 -5.14 24.28
CA ILE A 68 21.84 -6.35 24.64
C ILE A 68 22.95 -5.89 25.60
N LYS A 69 22.73 -6.03 26.92
CA LYS A 69 23.80 -5.99 27.90
C LYS A 69 24.68 -7.22 27.64
N LEU A 70 25.83 -7.02 27.00
CA LEU A 70 26.92 -7.97 27.13
C LEU A 70 27.48 -7.82 28.54
N SER A 71 27.22 -8.84 29.35
CA SER A 71 27.87 -9.14 30.64
C SER A 71 29.28 -9.67 30.42
#